data_AF-A0A3C1DLG3-F1
#
_entry.id   AF-A0A3C1DLG3-F1
#
_cell.length_a   1.000
_cell.length_b   1.000
_cell.length_c   1.000
_cell.angle_alpha   90.00
_cell.angle_beta   90.00
_cell.angle_gamma   90.00
#
_symmetry.space_group_name_H-M   'P 1'
#
loop_
_entity.id
_entity.type
_entity.pdbx_description
1 polymer ?
#
loop_
_entity_poly.entity_id
_entity_poly.type
_entity_poly.pdbx_seq_one_letter_code
_entity_poly.pdbx_strand_id
1 'polypeptide(L)'
;MATRQQEVDKALTLRRQIKSTYEQLQRKLVTAQGVAQTHGTGRDGKAALAWGMKFVGSGANYDGLCLGFVDDAYAPPGGRMPTAIAQWYRTKSAGVAHPKNRNPPVGAQVFWWSGNPAKHVAIYAGGGMVLTTGAEGGRVGLVTMEHLDGYGPYLGWADAYYG
;
A
#
# COMPACT_ATOMS: atom_id res chain seq x y z
N MET A 1 -29.94 12.39 -27.33
CA MET A 1 -29.78 12.36 -25.85
C MET A 1 -29.84 10.95 -25.25
N ALA A 2 -30.52 9.97 -25.84
CA ALA A 2 -30.63 8.59 -25.33
C ALA A 2 -29.28 7.82 -25.22
N THR A 3 -28.31 8.11 -26.07
CA THR A 3 -27.00 7.43 -26.12
C THR A 3 -26.09 7.74 -24.92
N ARG A 4 -26.04 9.01 -24.48
CA ARG A 4 -25.19 9.42 -23.34
C ARG A 4 -25.64 8.78 -22.02
N GLN A 5 -26.95 8.67 -21.79
CA GLN A 5 -27.47 8.01 -20.59
C GLN A 5 -27.13 6.51 -20.58
N GLN A 6 -27.30 5.84 -21.72
CA GLN A 6 -26.94 4.42 -21.86
C GLN A 6 -25.43 4.18 -21.66
N GLU A 7 -24.58 5.09 -22.13
CA GLU A 7 -23.12 5.03 -21.90
C GLU A 7 -22.78 5.20 -20.41
N VAL A 8 -23.42 6.15 -19.73
CA VAL A 8 -23.26 6.36 -18.27
C VAL A 8 -23.70 5.11 -17.50
N ASP A 9 -24.85 4.52 -17.82
CA ASP A 9 -25.36 3.33 -17.14
C ASP A 9 -24.46 2.10 -17.34
N LYS A 10 -23.90 1.95 -18.55
CA LYS A 10 -22.88 0.93 -18.85
C LYS A 10 -21.60 1.16 -18.04
N ALA A 11 -21.10 2.39 -17.98
CA ALA A 11 -19.91 2.74 -17.20
C ALA A 11 -20.11 2.49 -15.69
N LEU A 12 -21.26 2.85 -15.14
CA LEU A 12 -21.61 2.58 -13.74
C LEU A 12 -21.70 1.08 -13.46
N THR A 13 -22.25 0.30 -14.38
CA THR A 13 -22.32 -1.16 -14.26
C THR A 13 -20.94 -1.79 -14.30
N LEU A 14 -20.09 -1.39 -15.25
CA LEU A 14 -18.70 -1.83 -15.35
C LEU A 14 -17.93 -1.49 -14.08
N ARG A 15 -18.09 -0.27 -13.55
CA ARG A 15 -17.45 0.15 -12.28
C ARG A 15 -17.86 -0.75 -11.11
N ARG A 16 -19.16 -1.11 -11.01
CA ARG A 16 -19.64 -2.04 -9.98
C ARG A 16 -19.04 -3.44 -10.14
N GLN A 17 -18.96 -3.95 -11.36
CA GLN A 17 -18.36 -5.26 -11.65
C GLN A 17 -16.87 -5.29 -11.29
N ILE A 18 -16.10 -4.30 -11.75
CA ILE A 18 -14.66 -4.17 -11.43
C ILE A 18 -14.45 -4.14 -9.91
N LYS A 19 -15.25 -3.33 -9.20
CA LYS A 19 -15.20 -3.27 -7.73
C LYS A 19 -15.48 -4.65 -7.10
N SER A 20 -16.53 -5.34 -7.53
CA SER A 20 -16.90 -6.65 -7.00
C SER A 20 -15.80 -7.68 -7.22
N THR A 21 -15.22 -7.73 -8.43
CA THR A 21 -14.10 -8.62 -8.77
C THR A 21 -12.88 -8.31 -7.92
N TYR A 22 -12.54 -7.03 -7.73
CA TYR A 22 -11.43 -6.62 -6.88
C TYR A 22 -11.64 -7.05 -5.42
N GLU A 23 -12.84 -6.83 -4.87
CA GLU A 23 -13.17 -7.25 -3.50
C GLU A 23 -13.13 -8.77 -3.33
N GLN A 24 -13.56 -9.55 -4.34
CA GLN A 24 -13.44 -11.00 -4.34
C GLN A 24 -11.97 -11.45 -4.37
N LEU A 25 -11.15 -10.84 -5.21
CA LEU A 25 -9.72 -11.13 -5.30
C LEU A 25 -9.01 -10.81 -3.98
N GLN A 26 -9.28 -9.63 -3.42
CA GLN A 26 -8.81 -9.22 -2.10
C GLN A 26 -9.15 -10.24 -1.02
N ARG A 27 -10.40 -10.75 -0.99
CA ARG A 27 -10.79 -11.80 -0.04
C ARG A 27 -9.96 -13.06 -0.21
N LYS A 28 -9.76 -13.54 -1.44
CA LYS A 28 -8.94 -14.73 -1.71
C LYS A 28 -7.48 -14.52 -1.28
N LEU A 29 -6.91 -13.35 -1.57
CA LEU A 29 -5.54 -13.02 -1.18
C LEU A 29 -5.39 -12.95 0.34
N VAL A 30 -6.33 -12.32 1.03
CA VAL A 30 -6.36 -12.30 2.50
C VAL A 30 -6.49 -13.71 3.08
N THR A 31 -7.34 -14.57 2.52
CA THR A 31 -7.44 -15.96 2.97
C THR A 31 -6.15 -16.74 2.75
N ALA A 32 -5.46 -16.51 1.64
CA ALA A 32 -4.24 -17.24 1.28
C ALA A 32 -2.98 -16.73 2.00
N GLN A 33 -2.88 -15.42 2.23
CA GLN A 33 -1.65 -14.76 2.72
C GLN A 33 -1.79 -14.16 4.12
N GLY A 34 -3.00 -14.18 4.69
CA GLY A 34 -3.29 -13.52 5.95
C GLY A 34 -3.32 -12.00 5.85
N VAL A 35 -3.53 -11.35 7.00
CA VAL A 35 -3.48 -9.89 7.18
C VAL A 35 -2.35 -9.56 8.15
N ALA A 36 -1.56 -8.55 7.83
CA ALA A 36 -0.51 -8.04 8.72
C ALA A 36 -1.12 -7.63 10.06
N GLN A 37 -0.39 -7.89 11.15
CA GLN A 37 -0.73 -7.30 12.43
C GLN A 37 -0.41 -5.81 12.39
N THR A 38 -1.04 -5.04 13.27
CA THR A 38 -0.74 -3.62 13.40
C THR A 38 -0.73 -3.20 14.87
N HIS A 39 0.12 -2.23 15.20
CA HIS A 39 0.26 -1.66 16.53
C HIS A 39 0.32 -0.13 16.46
N GLY A 40 -0.46 0.55 17.28
CA GLY A 40 -0.53 2.01 17.29
C GLY A 40 -1.18 2.61 16.04
N THR A 41 -2.06 1.88 15.34
CA THR A 41 -2.71 2.34 14.11
C THR A 41 -4.20 2.61 14.31
N GLY A 42 -4.76 3.62 13.64
CA GLY A 42 -6.21 3.84 13.58
C GLY A 42 -6.94 2.93 12.57
N ARG A 43 -6.20 2.28 11.66
CA ARG A 43 -6.72 1.29 10.69
C ARG A 43 -5.84 0.04 10.69
N ASP A 44 -6.46 -1.13 10.61
CA ASP A 44 -5.74 -2.38 10.33
C ASP A 44 -5.21 -2.40 8.88
N GLY A 45 -4.38 -3.40 8.54
CA GLY A 45 -3.77 -3.52 7.21
C GLY A 45 -4.78 -3.58 6.05
N LYS A 46 -5.94 -4.21 6.25
CA LYS A 46 -6.99 -4.31 5.22
C LYS A 46 -7.69 -2.98 5.03
N ALA A 47 -8.01 -2.29 6.12
CA ALA A 47 -8.65 -0.98 6.11
C ALA A 47 -7.71 0.11 5.57
N ALA A 48 -6.41 0.03 5.86
CA ALA A 48 -5.39 0.91 5.30
C ALA A 48 -5.28 0.73 3.77
N LEU A 49 -5.25 -0.50 3.29
CA LEU A 49 -5.26 -0.79 1.85
C LEU A 49 -6.55 -0.30 1.17
N ALA A 50 -7.71 -0.57 1.76
CA ALA A 50 -8.99 -0.10 1.24
C ALA A 50 -9.11 1.43 1.23
N TRP A 51 -8.48 2.11 2.18
CA TRP A 51 -8.37 3.57 2.17
C TRP A 51 -7.46 4.05 1.03
N GLY A 52 -6.27 3.47 0.90
CA GLY A 52 -5.30 3.87 -0.11
C GLY A 52 -5.77 3.64 -1.55
N MET A 53 -6.52 2.56 -1.80
CA MET A 53 -7.08 2.25 -3.13
C MET A 53 -8.01 3.35 -3.66
N LYS A 54 -8.56 4.22 -2.81
CA LYS A 54 -9.38 5.37 -3.23
C LYS A 54 -8.59 6.44 -3.99
N PHE A 55 -7.26 6.44 -3.84
CA PHE A 55 -6.34 7.41 -4.44
C PHE A 55 -5.70 6.92 -5.74
N VAL A 56 -5.89 5.64 -6.09
CA VAL A 56 -5.37 5.08 -7.35
C VAL A 56 -5.99 5.83 -8.53
N GLY A 57 -5.13 6.34 -9.42
CA GLY A 57 -5.53 7.10 -10.61
C GLY A 57 -6.07 8.52 -10.36
N SER A 58 -6.47 8.85 -9.12
CA SER A 58 -7.06 10.15 -8.74
C SER A 58 -6.06 11.12 -8.10
N GLY A 59 -4.82 10.68 -7.82
CA GLY A 59 -3.67 11.55 -7.56
C GLY A 59 -3.88 12.55 -6.43
N ALA A 60 -3.77 12.12 -5.17
CA ALA A 60 -3.40 13.04 -4.10
C ALA A 60 -1.92 13.44 -4.26
N ASN A 61 -1.55 14.67 -3.87
CA ASN A 61 -0.18 15.18 -3.87
C ASN A 61 0.69 14.45 -2.82
N TYR A 62 1.02 13.18 -3.08
CA TYR A 62 2.00 12.40 -2.33
C TYR A 62 3.29 12.18 -3.12
N ASP A 63 3.58 13.04 -4.10
CA ASP A 63 4.85 12.98 -4.83
C ASP A 63 6.01 13.18 -3.85
N GLY A 64 6.97 12.25 -3.85
CA GLY A 64 8.04 12.19 -2.84
C GLY A 64 7.62 11.80 -1.41
N LEU A 65 6.33 11.61 -1.12
CA LEU A 65 5.80 11.40 0.23
C LEU A 65 5.32 9.95 0.47
N CYS A 66 6.12 8.96 0.07
CA CYS A 66 5.76 7.54 0.22
C CYS A 66 5.39 7.14 1.66
N LEU A 67 6.18 7.58 2.66
CA LEU A 67 5.83 7.33 4.06
C LEU A 67 4.60 8.12 4.51
N GLY A 68 4.44 9.37 4.08
CA GLY A 68 3.27 10.18 4.43
C GLY A 68 1.96 9.54 3.98
N PHE A 69 1.94 9.00 2.76
CA PHE A 69 0.79 8.24 2.25
C PHE A 69 0.51 6.98 3.07
N VAL A 70 1.55 6.20 3.38
CA VAL A 70 1.41 4.99 4.20
C VAL A 70 0.88 5.34 5.60
N ASP A 71 1.42 6.39 6.22
CA ASP A 71 0.97 6.87 7.52
C ASP A 71 -0.49 7.33 7.48
N ASP A 72 -0.90 8.08 6.47
CA ASP A 72 -2.30 8.51 6.34
C ASP A 72 -3.25 7.32 6.09
N ALA A 73 -2.78 6.27 5.41
CA ALA A 73 -3.52 5.03 5.24
C ALA A 73 -3.73 4.30 6.57
N TYR A 74 -2.71 4.22 7.43
CA TYR A 74 -2.83 3.62 8.77
C TYR A 74 -3.49 4.52 9.82
N ALA A 75 -3.54 5.83 9.57
CA ALA A 75 -4.06 6.85 10.47
C ALA A 75 -3.61 6.67 11.94
N PRO A 76 -2.29 6.61 12.21
CA PRO A 76 -1.81 6.44 13.57
C PRO A 76 -2.15 7.69 14.40
N PRO A 77 -2.57 7.54 15.67
CA PRO A 77 -2.86 8.67 16.57
C PRO A 77 -1.60 9.43 17.01
N GLY A 78 -0.41 8.88 16.80
CA GLY A 78 0.89 9.48 17.10
C GLY A 78 2.05 8.65 16.53
N GLY A 79 3.29 9.11 16.72
CA GLY A 79 4.47 8.31 16.37
C GLY A 79 4.75 8.18 14.87
N ARG A 80 4.70 9.27 14.09
CA ARG A 80 5.17 9.24 12.69
C ARG A 80 6.68 9.41 12.63
N MET A 81 7.33 8.68 11.71
CA MET A 81 8.78 8.84 11.47
C MET A 81 9.02 9.83 10.33
N PRO A 82 10.19 10.50 10.29
CA PRO A 82 10.49 11.44 9.22
C PRO A 82 10.81 10.77 7.87
N THR A 83 11.23 9.49 7.88
CA THR A 83 11.68 8.79 6.66
C THR A 83 11.27 7.32 6.67
N ALA A 84 11.10 6.74 5.48
CA ALA A 84 10.77 5.32 5.32
C ALA A 84 11.85 4.42 5.96
N ILE A 85 13.12 4.83 5.89
CA ILE A 85 14.20 4.07 6.54
C ILE A 85 14.15 4.17 8.06
N ALA A 86 13.76 5.31 8.63
CA ALA A 86 13.58 5.43 10.07
C ALA A 86 12.39 4.57 10.55
N GLN A 87 11.33 4.47 9.74
CA GLN A 87 10.22 3.55 9.98
C GLN A 87 10.67 2.08 9.93
N TRP A 88 11.50 1.71 8.95
CA TRP A 88 12.10 0.37 8.88
C TRP A 88 12.94 0.05 10.11
N TYR A 89 13.78 0.97 10.58
CA TYR A 89 14.56 0.73 11.78
C TYR A 89 13.71 0.65 13.05
N ARG A 90 12.63 1.45 13.15
CA ARG A 90 11.68 1.30 14.26
C ARG A 90 11.07 -0.10 14.31
N THR A 91 10.55 -0.58 13.19
CA THR A 91 9.93 -1.92 13.13
C THR A 91 10.95 -3.03 13.42
N LYS A 92 12.21 -2.87 12.97
CA LYS A 92 13.31 -3.77 13.36
C LYS A 92 13.56 -3.77 14.86
N SER A 93 13.66 -2.60 15.49
CA SER A 93 13.89 -2.49 16.94
C SER A 93 12.72 -3.07 17.75
N ALA A 94 11.49 -2.98 17.24
CA ALA A 94 10.30 -3.57 17.85
C ALA A 94 10.18 -5.09 17.63
N GLY A 95 11.05 -5.71 16.81
CA GLY A 95 11.02 -7.16 16.54
C GLY A 95 9.90 -7.61 15.59
N VAL A 96 9.26 -6.68 14.88
CA VAL A 96 8.13 -6.96 13.96
C VAL A 96 8.51 -6.82 12.49
N ALA A 97 9.80 -6.66 12.20
CA ALA A 97 10.35 -6.65 10.85
C ALA A 97 10.82 -8.05 10.44
N HIS A 98 10.60 -8.37 9.17
CA HIS A 98 10.96 -9.62 8.52
C HIS A 98 11.93 -9.32 7.35
N PRO A 99 13.25 -9.22 7.64
CA PRO A 99 14.24 -8.87 6.62
C PRO A 99 14.29 -9.90 5.49
N LYS A 100 14.37 -9.41 4.24
CA LYS A 100 14.52 -10.20 3.00
C LYS A 100 13.41 -11.22 2.70
N ASN A 101 12.45 -11.41 3.59
CA ASN A 101 11.30 -12.28 3.38
C ASN A 101 10.41 -11.66 2.29
N ARG A 102 10.12 -12.40 1.21
CA ARG A 102 9.29 -11.95 0.08
C ARG A 102 7.83 -12.41 0.14
N ASN A 103 7.40 -12.95 1.28
CA ASN A 103 6.03 -13.43 1.53
C ASN A 103 5.33 -12.57 2.60
N PRO A 104 5.13 -11.26 2.37
CA PRO A 104 4.37 -10.43 3.28
C PRO A 104 2.89 -10.84 3.33
N PRO A 105 2.22 -10.68 4.48
CA PRO A 105 0.77 -10.73 4.57
C PRO A 105 0.14 -9.45 4.00
N VAL A 106 -1.14 -9.51 3.62
CA VAL A 106 -1.87 -8.35 3.07
C VAL A 106 -1.88 -7.21 4.10
N GLY A 107 -1.54 -6.00 3.66
CA GLY A 107 -1.40 -4.85 4.54
C GLY A 107 -0.07 -4.78 5.27
N ALA A 108 0.95 -5.56 4.94
CA ALA A 108 2.28 -5.32 5.50
C ALA A 108 2.89 -4.02 4.92
N GLN A 109 3.71 -3.33 5.71
CA GLN A 109 4.60 -2.30 5.17
C GLN A 109 5.80 -2.98 4.52
N VAL A 110 6.10 -2.65 3.27
CA VAL A 110 7.21 -3.23 2.50
C VAL A 110 8.23 -2.16 2.15
N PHE A 111 9.52 -2.46 2.28
CA PHE A 111 10.59 -1.46 2.24
C PHE A 111 11.67 -1.78 1.22
N TRP A 112 12.19 -0.73 0.56
CA TRP A 112 13.32 -0.81 -0.36
C TRP A 112 14.37 0.23 -0.02
N TRP A 113 15.63 -0.14 -0.19
CA TRP A 113 16.76 0.76 -0.13
C TRP A 113 16.88 1.56 -1.44
N SER A 114 15.89 2.43 -1.69
CA SER A 114 15.84 3.20 -2.93
C SER A 114 16.94 4.27 -3.02
N GLY A 115 17.15 4.79 -4.23
CA GLY A 115 18.09 5.89 -4.48
C GLY A 115 17.76 7.20 -3.77
N ASN A 116 16.50 7.41 -3.36
CA ASN A 116 16.11 8.61 -2.62
C ASN A 116 16.67 8.59 -1.16
N PRO A 117 16.88 9.75 -0.50
CA PRO A 117 17.40 9.78 0.88
C PRO A 117 16.47 9.16 1.93
N ALA A 118 15.15 9.32 1.77
CA ALA A 118 14.15 8.81 2.71
C ALA A 118 13.96 7.28 2.64
N LYS A 119 14.48 6.64 1.58
CA LYS A 119 14.16 5.30 1.11
C LYS A 119 12.69 5.15 0.70
N HIS A 120 12.25 3.92 0.43
CA HIS A 120 10.91 3.70 -0.10
C HIS A 120 10.12 2.72 0.75
N VAL A 121 8.83 3.02 0.94
CA VAL A 121 7.86 2.17 1.62
C VAL A 121 6.56 2.13 0.81
N ALA A 122 5.91 0.97 0.81
CA ALA A 122 4.60 0.77 0.19
C ALA A 122 3.74 -0.16 1.08
N ILE A 123 2.45 -0.31 0.74
CA ILE A 123 1.53 -1.25 1.40
C ILE A 123 1.37 -2.49 0.53
N TYR A 124 1.62 -3.68 1.08
CA TYR A 124 1.42 -4.91 0.33
C TYR A 124 -0.06 -5.20 0.09
N ALA A 125 -0.43 -5.39 -1.18
CA ALA A 125 -1.82 -5.59 -1.60
C ALA A 125 -2.18 -7.07 -1.83
N GLY A 126 -1.23 -7.98 -1.66
CA GLY A 126 -1.37 -9.39 -1.96
C GLY A 126 -0.91 -9.76 -3.37
N GLY A 127 -0.59 -11.04 -3.58
CA GLY A 127 -0.24 -11.59 -4.90
C GLY A 127 0.96 -10.93 -5.59
N GLY A 128 1.95 -10.43 -4.82
CA GLY A 128 3.12 -9.73 -5.37
C GLY A 128 2.86 -8.26 -5.74
N MET A 129 1.66 -7.74 -5.47
CA MET A 129 1.29 -6.35 -5.75
C MET A 129 1.45 -5.45 -4.52
N VAL A 130 1.76 -4.18 -4.75
CA VAL A 130 1.94 -3.16 -3.72
C VAL A 130 1.29 -1.86 -4.14
N LEU A 131 0.69 -1.19 -3.16
CA LEU A 131 0.13 0.14 -3.29
C LEU A 131 1.16 1.16 -2.85
N THR A 132 1.58 2.04 -3.75
CA THR A 132 2.70 2.96 -3.54
C THR A 132 2.45 4.33 -4.16
N THR A 133 3.25 5.33 -3.76
CA THR A 133 3.32 6.65 -4.40
C THR A 133 4.56 6.74 -5.30
N GLY A 134 4.57 7.68 -6.25
CA GLY A 134 5.65 7.80 -7.24
C GLY A 134 5.49 6.86 -8.44
N ALA A 135 4.45 6.03 -8.46
CA ALA A 135 4.04 5.25 -9.63
C ALA A 135 3.25 6.13 -10.62
N GLU A 136 3.01 5.65 -11.85
CA GLU A 136 2.10 6.32 -12.81
C GLU A 136 2.36 7.83 -13.01
N GLY A 137 3.63 8.24 -13.07
CA GLY A 137 4.01 9.66 -13.21
C GLY A 137 3.84 10.47 -11.92
N GLY A 138 4.20 9.91 -10.77
CA GLY A 138 4.22 10.60 -9.46
C GLY A 138 2.99 10.35 -8.58
N ARG A 139 2.02 9.55 -9.05
CA ARG A 139 0.72 9.31 -8.40
C ARG A 139 0.73 8.05 -7.54
N VAL A 140 -0.37 7.84 -6.83
CA VAL A 140 -0.66 6.56 -6.17
C VAL A 140 -1.00 5.53 -7.24
N GLY A 141 -0.28 4.42 -7.24
CA GLY A 141 -0.47 3.32 -8.19
C GLY A 141 -0.35 1.96 -7.53
N LEU A 142 -0.94 0.97 -8.18
CA LEU A 142 -0.82 -0.45 -7.80
C LEU A 142 0.17 -1.12 -8.77
N VAL A 143 1.35 -1.46 -8.28
CA VAL A 143 2.45 -2.03 -9.09
C VAL A 143 2.96 -3.34 -8.48
N THR A 144 3.79 -4.08 -9.21
CA THR A 144 4.42 -5.29 -8.67
C THR A 144 5.58 -4.93 -7.73
N MET A 145 5.90 -5.82 -6.79
CA MET A 145 7.14 -5.70 -6.01
C MET A 145 8.38 -5.70 -6.90
N GLU A 146 8.36 -6.48 -8.00
CA GLU A 146 9.43 -6.54 -9.00
C GLU A 146 9.66 -5.18 -9.68
N HIS A 147 8.60 -4.40 -9.91
CA HIS A 147 8.74 -3.03 -10.42
C HIS A 147 9.52 -2.14 -9.43
N LEU A 148 9.23 -2.25 -8.13
CA LEU A 148 9.92 -1.49 -7.09
C LEU A 148 11.33 -2.02 -6.78
N ASP A 149 11.65 -3.28 -7.10
CA ASP A 149 13.02 -3.77 -7.02
C ASP A 149 13.97 -2.97 -7.95
N GLY A 150 13.45 -2.36 -9.02
CA GLY A 150 14.19 -1.42 -9.85
C GLY A 150 14.56 -0.10 -9.14
N TYR A 151 13.94 0.24 -8.01
CA TYR A 151 14.27 1.46 -7.26
C TYR A 151 15.50 1.26 -6.38
N GLY A 152 15.83 0.01 -6.04
CA GLY A 152 16.94 -0.38 -5.20
C GLY A 152 16.69 -1.69 -4.43
N PRO A 153 17.65 -2.17 -3.62
CA PRO A 153 17.54 -3.46 -2.95
C PRO A 153 16.32 -3.56 -2.01
N TYR A 154 15.53 -4.62 -2.15
CA TYR A 154 14.47 -4.96 -1.20
C TYR A 154 15.03 -5.21 0.21
N LEU A 155 14.44 -4.58 1.22
CA LEU A 155 14.85 -4.71 2.62
C LEU A 155 14.09 -5.81 3.36
N GLY A 156 12.78 -5.91 3.11
CA GLY A 156 11.88 -6.80 3.83
C GLY A 156 10.51 -6.16 4.00
N TRP A 157 9.68 -6.81 4.81
CA TRP A 157 8.39 -6.29 5.24
C TRP A 157 8.32 -6.20 6.76
N ALA A 158 7.37 -5.44 7.26
CA ALA A 158 7.05 -5.38 8.68
C ALA A 158 5.55 -5.20 8.90
N ASP A 159 5.08 -5.67 10.05
CA ASP A 159 3.80 -5.23 10.59
C ASP A 159 3.85 -3.72 10.83
N ALA A 160 2.72 -3.04 10.61
CA ALA A 160 2.66 -1.59 10.79
C ALA A 160 2.76 -1.26 12.29
N TYR A 161 3.85 -0.62 12.69
CA TYR A 161 4.16 -0.32 14.10
C TYR A 161 4.37 1.18 14.31
N TYR A 162 3.61 1.76 15.23
CA TYR A 162 3.57 3.18 15.60
C TYR A 162 3.60 3.41 17.12
N GLY A 163 4.26 2.51 17.86
CA GLY A 163 4.55 2.67 19.29
C GLY A 163 5.84 3.43 19.57
#